data_AF-A0A9D8B4I0-F1
#
_entry.id   AF-A0A9D8B4I0-F1
#
_cell.length_a   1.000
_cell.length_b   1.000
_cell.length_c   1.000
_cell.angle_alpha   90.00
_cell.angle_beta   90.00
_cell.angle_gamma   90.00
#
_symmetry.space_group_name_H-M   'P 1'
#
loop_
_entity.id
_entity.type
_entity.pdbx_description
1 polymer ?
#
loop_
_entity_poly.entity_id
_entity_poly.type
_entity_poly.pdbx_seq_one_letter_code
_entity_poly.pdbx_strand_id
1 'polypeptide(L)' 'MGEIPERENALQEIFSALKPGGILSVTEVLIDPHYQSRATVRRLAEQVGFRLAQEWGTALNFTMHLAKPA' A
#
# COMPACT_ATOMS: atom_id res chain seq x y z
N MET A 1 1.60 -0.93 7.56
CA MET A 1 2.82 -1.04 6.72
C MET A 1 4.10 -0.72 7.47
N GLY A 2 4.10 0.19 8.45
CA GLY A 2 5.36 0.60 9.08
C GLY A 2 6.07 -0.49 9.88
N GLU A 3 5.34 -1.49 10.37
CA GLU A 3 5.88 -2.60 11.16
C GLU A 3 6.62 -3.65 10.33
N ILE A 4 6.44 -3.65 9.01
CA ILE A 4 7.05 -4.64 8.13
C ILE A 4 8.51 -4.22 7.87
N PRO A 5 9.51 -5.02 8.26
CA PRO A 5 10.89 -4.81 7.83
C PRO A 5 11.00 -5.04 6.31
N GLU A 6 11.88 -4.31 5.63
CA GLU A 6 12.07 -4.42 4.17
C GLU A 6 10.77 -4.29 3.34
N ARG A 7 10.02 -3.21 3.58
CA ARG A 7 8.69 -2.96 3.00
C ARG A 7 8.62 -3.11 1.49
N GLU A 8 9.68 -2.73 0.77
CA GLU A 8 9.75 -2.89 -0.69
C GLU A 8 9.75 -4.37 -1.09
N ASN A 9 10.54 -5.22 -0.42
CA ASN A 9 10.59 -6.66 -0.68
C ASN A 9 9.24 -7.32 -0.36
N ALA A 10 8.63 -6.97 0.77
CA ALA A 10 7.30 -7.47 1.12
C ALA A 10 6.24 -7.08 0.08
N LEU A 11 6.25 -5.83 -0.40
CA LEU A 11 5.35 -5.39 -1.48
C LEU A 11 5.62 -6.15 -2.78
N GLN A 12 6.88 -6.42 -3.12
CA GLN A 12 7.26 -7.20 -4.31
C GLN A 12 6.75 -8.64 -4.24
N GLU A 13 6.83 -9.28 -3.07
CA GLU A 13 6.28 -10.62 -2.85
C GLU A 13 4.76 -10.63 -3.01
N ILE A 14 4.06 -9.66 -2.39
CA ILE A 14 2.60 -9.52 -2.53
C ILE A 14 2.22 -9.29 -4.00
N PHE A 15 2.92 -8.39 -4.70
CA PHE A 15 2.67 -8.12 -6.11
C PHE A 15 2.85 -9.38 -6.97
N SER A 16 3.87 -10.19 -6.67
CA SER A 16 4.15 -11.43 -7.38
C SER A 16 3.07 -12.49 -7.14
N ALA A 17 2.55 -12.56 -5.91
CA ALA A 17 1.49 -13.50 -5.52
C ALA A 17 0.11 -13.16 -6.09
N LEU A 18 -0.18 -11.87 -6.34
CA LEU A 18 -1.48 -11.44 -6.86
C LEU A 18 -1.65 -11.81 -8.34
N LYS A 19 -2.86 -12.21 -8.72
CA LYS A 19 -3.28 -12.32 -10.13
C LYS A 19 -3.40 -10.93 -10.76
N PRO A 20 -3.31 -10.80 -12.09
CA PRO A 20 -3.64 -9.54 -12.77
C PRO A 20 -5.06 -9.07 -12.39
N GLY A 21 -5.21 -7.78 -12.08
CA GLY A 21 -6.43 -7.19 -11.52
C GLY A 21 -6.63 -7.39 -10.01
N GLY A 22 -5.74 -8.12 -9.34
CA GLY A 22 -5.77 -8.28 -7.87
C GLY A 22 -5.53 -6.97 -7.13
N ILE A 23 -6.10 -6.86 -5.91
CA ILE A 23 -6.07 -5.63 -5.10
C ILE A 23 -5.31 -5.89 -3.80
N LEU A 24 -4.36 -5.02 -3.50
CA LEU A 24 -3.81 -4.81 -2.16
C LEU A 24 -4.56 -3.67 -1.48
N SER A 25 -5.14 -3.92 -0.30
CA SER A 25 -5.77 -2.90 0.53
C SER A 25 -4.88 -2.57 1.72
N VAL A 26 -4.53 -1.29 1.88
CA VAL A 26 -3.70 -0.79 2.98
C VAL A 26 -4.52 0.18 3.81
N THR A 27 -4.57 -0.01 5.12
CA THR A 27 -5.21 0.93 6.06
C THR A 27 -4.19 1.38 7.10
N GLU A 28 -4.11 2.69 7.35
CA GLU A 28 -3.19 3.32 8.30
C GLU A 28 -3.96 4.31 9.19
N VAL A 29 -3.56 4.40 10.47
CA VAL A 29 -4.18 5.29 11.47
C VAL A 29 -3.07 5.96 12.30
N LEU A 30 -3.11 7.29 12.43
CA LEU A 30 -2.01 8.09 13.00
C LEU A 30 -1.63 7.75 14.45
N ILE A 31 -2.55 7.16 15.24
CA ILE A 31 -2.28 6.77 16.63
C ILE A 31 -1.27 5.62 16.71
N ASP A 32 -1.04 4.91 15.60
CA ASP A 32 -0.02 3.88 15.48
C ASP A 32 1.40 4.50 15.37
N PRO A 33 2.36 4.15 16.25
CA PRO A 33 3.74 4.64 16.16
C PRO A 33 4.45 4.26 14.84
N HIS A 34 3.94 3.27 14.13
CA HIS A 34 4.43 2.82 12.82
C HIS A 34 3.62 3.42 11.66
N TYR A 35 2.76 4.41 11.89
CA TYR A 35 1.98 5.07 10.86
C TYR A 35 2.83 5.48 9.64
N GLN A 36 2.35 5.13 8.45
CA GLN A 36 2.93 5.57 7.18
C GLN A 36 2.01 6.56 6.47
N SER A 37 2.60 7.67 5.98
CA SER A 37 1.85 8.65 5.22
C SER A 37 1.30 8.06 3.91
N ARG A 38 0.17 8.59 3.43
CA ARG A 38 -0.41 8.26 2.12
C ARG A 38 0.61 8.33 0.98
N ALA A 39 1.41 9.40 0.97
CA ALA A 39 2.43 9.62 -0.04
C ALA A 39 3.52 8.53 0.01
N THR A 40 3.93 8.13 1.22
CA THR A 40 4.90 7.05 1.42
C THR A 40 4.36 5.72 0.92
N VAL A 41 3.15 5.34 1.35
CA VAL A 41 2.50 4.08 0.97
C VAL A 41 2.35 4.00 -0.55
N ARG A 42 1.80 5.05 -1.15
CA ARG A 42 1.59 5.13 -2.59
C ARG A 42 2.91 4.99 -3.37
N ARG A 43 3.92 5.77 -2.98
CA ARG A 43 5.24 5.75 -3.65
C ARG A 43 5.85 4.35 -3.64
N LEU A 44 5.88 3.70 -2.48
CA LEU A 44 6.45 2.35 -2.35
C LEU A 44 5.69 1.33 -3.20
N ALA A 45 4.36 1.38 -3.20
CA ALA A 45 3.54 0.47 -3.99
C ALA A 45 3.72 0.70 -5.50
N GLU A 46 3.75 1.97 -5.94
CA GLU A 46 3.97 2.33 -7.34
C GLU A 46 5.37 1.93 -7.84
N GLN A 47 6.40 1.99 -6.99
CA GLN A 47 7.76 1.50 -7.32
C GLN A 47 7.78 -0.01 -7.65
N VAL A 48 6.92 -0.79 -7.01
CA VAL A 48 6.77 -2.24 -7.26
C VAL A 48 5.90 -2.55 -8.48
N GLY A 49 5.10 -1.58 -8.94
CA GLY A 49 4.25 -1.71 -10.13
C GLY A 49 2.75 -1.74 -9.85
N PHE A 50 2.32 -1.59 -8.59
CA PHE A 50 0.91 -1.34 -8.29
C PHE A 50 0.45 0.01 -8.87
N ARG A 51 -0.86 0.15 -9.08
CA ARG A 51 -1.50 1.40 -9.44
C ARG A 51 -2.59 1.74 -8.43
N LEU A 52 -2.64 3.00 -8.02
CA LEU A 52 -3.73 3.49 -7.17
C LEU A 52 -5.06 3.29 -7.89
N ALA A 53 -5.96 2.51 -7.30
CA ALA A 53 -7.31 2.30 -7.80
C ALA A 53 -8.32 3.18 -7.05
N GLN A 54 -8.20 3.25 -5.72
CA GLN A 54 -9.10 4.04 -4.89
C GLN A 54 -8.44 4.43 -3.56
N GLU A 55 -8.83 5.57 -3.00
CA GLU A 55 -8.39 6.05 -1.69
C GLU A 55 -9.59 6.63 -0.93
N TRP A 56 -9.64 6.40 0.39
CA TRP A 56 -10.64 6.94 1.30
C TRP A 56 -10.00 7.50 2.57
N GLY A 57 -10.74 8.37 3.27
CA GLY A 57 -10.37 8.94 4.57
C GLY A 57 -9.62 10.27 4.45
N THR A 58 -8.79 10.57 5.46
CA THR A 58 -7.99 11.81 5.56
C THR A 58 -6.49 11.52 5.74
N ALA A 59 -5.67 12.55 5.96
CA ALA A 59 -4.28 12.33 6.33
C ALA A 59 -4.12 11.60 7.69
N LEU A 60 -5.09 11.72 8.61
CA LEU A 60 -5.00 11.11 9.95
C LEU A 60 -5.36 9.62 9.97
N ASN A 61 -6.18 9.18 9.01
CA ASN A 61 -6.60 7.79 8.84
C ASN A 61 -7.03 7.59 7.40
N PHE A 62 -6.56 6.53 6.76
CA PHE A 62 -6.93 6.26 5.39
C PHE A 62 -6.91 4.78 5.07
N THR A 63 -7.68 4.44 4.03
CA THR A 63 -7.58 3.17 3.34
C THR A 63 -7.26 3.45 1.87
N MET A 64 -6.36 2.67 1.29
CA MET A 64 -5.94 2.78 -0.10
C MET A 64 -6.01 1.40 -0.77
N HIS A 65 -6.66 1.33 -1.92
CA HIS A 65 -6.66 0.17 -2.79
C HIS A 65 -5.67 0.37 -3.93
N LEU A 66 -4.77 -0.60 -4.06
CA LEU A 66 -3.66 -0.65 -5.01
C LEU A 66 -3.85 -1.88 -5.88
N ALA A 67 -4.09 -1.69 -7.17
CA ALA A 67 -4.35 -2.77 -8.11
C ALA A 67 -3.06 -3.21 -8.82
N LYS A 68 -2.89 -4.52 -9.00
CA LYS A 68 -1.96 -5.07 -9.97
C LYS A 68 -2.56 -4.91 -11.36
N PRO A 69 -1.88 -4.22 -12.30
CA PRO A 69 -2.36 -4.11 -13.68
C PRO A 69 -2.64 -5.47 -14.32
N ALA A 70 -3.54 -5.48 -15.31
CA ALA A 70 -3.87 -6.66 -16.11
C ALA A 70 -2.67 -7.12 -16.95
#